data_AF-A0A7Y5KSM6-F1
#
_entry.id   AF-A0A7Y5KSM6-F1
#
_cell.length_a   1.000
_cell.length_b   1.000
_cell.length_c   1.000
_cell.angle_alpha   90.00
_cell.angle_beta   90.00
_cell.angle_gamma   90.00
#
_symmetry.space_group_name_H-M   'P 1'
#
loop_
_entity.id
_entity.type
_entity.pdbx_description
1 polymer ?
#
loop_
_entity_poly.entity_id
_entity_poly.type
_entity_poly.pdbx_seq_one_letter_code
_entity_poly.pdbx_strand_id
1 'polypeptide(L)'
;MPRPVRFARFLSIAPLLAGVLASSVAGADETPGERLFREGREALQRSELELACAKFKQSYDLEQALGPLLNLANCEENRGRLVAANELWKRAGTLTQPSSEERKLAEERSKALDVAIPKIRIKLAAGTPPETKVELDGVLVTLDDKPRPVDPGQHVVVARFGDKEDRKEVTAVRQGSYDVELRIEAPAGQPITKTPPTGEPSSGPSAGWIAGWIVGGVGVASLAGFAATGGIVLDMSSTWSDNGCDSGAPSGPCEKPSTGLYAANGVLLGVGLAGIGTGIILLVTQDAGGTDSKTALRPGPGDLGLSFEARF
;
A
#
# COMPACT_ATOMS: atom_id res chain seq x y z
N MET A 1 -36.96 -107.23 19.36
CA MET A 1 -37.29 -106.79 17.98
C MET A 1 -38.19 -105.56 18.08
N PRO A 2 -38.10 -104.55 17.19
CA PRO A 2 -36.97 -103.81 16.60
C PRO A 2 -36.98 -102.34 17.14
N ARG A 3 -36.06 -101.40 16.93
CA ARG A 3 -34.79 -101.27 16.19
C ARG A 3 -34.08 -100.02 16.77
N PRO A 4 -32.73 -99.99 16.85
CA PRO A 4 -31.97 -98.78 17.13
C PRO A 4 -31.87 -97.93 15.85
N VAL A 5 -32.09 -96.61 15.96
CA VAL A 5 -31.80 -95.69 14.85
C VAL A 5 -30.41 -95.12 15.07
N ARG A 6 -29.44 -95.66 14.33
CA ARG A 6 -28.18 -95.01 13.97
C ARG A 6 -28.47 -94.04 12.84
N PHE A 7 -27.78 -92.89 12.81
CA PHE A 7 -27.45 -91.99 11.68
C PHE A 7 -27.36 -90.57 12.27
N ALA A 8 -26.36 -89.72 12.06
CA ALA A 8 -25.12 -89.78 11.32
C ALA A 8 -24.19 -88.73 11.97
N ARG A 9 -22.89 -89.02 12.04
CA ARG A 9 -21.87 -88.01 12.37
C ARG A 9 -21.82 -87.00 11.23
N PHE A 10 -22.31 -85.78 11.43
CA PHE A 10 -21.95 -84.65 10.60
C PHE A 10 -20.82 -83.88 11.29
N LEU A 11 -19.63 -84.06 10.73
CA LEU A 11 -18.43 -83.31 11.02
C LEU A 11 -18.61 -81.91 10.40
N SER A 12 -19.21 -80.97 11.13
CA SER A 12 -19.29 -79.57 10.70
C SER A 12 -18.04 -78.84 11.18
N ILE A 13 -17.09 -78.67 10.26
CA ILE A 13 -15.94 -77.78 10.39
C ILE A 13 -16.48 -76.36 10.33
N ALA A 14 -16.57 -75.68 11.48
CA ALA A 14 -16.85 -74.25 11.54
C ALA A 14 -15.54 -73.49 11.24
N PRO A 15 -15.46 -72.67 10.17
CA PRO A 15 -14.31 -71.81 10.00
C PRO A 15 -14.44 -70.63 10.97
N LEU A 16 -13.42 -70.47 11.83
CA LEU A 16 -13.14 -69.24 12.55
C LEU A 16 -13.05 -68.09 11.54
N LEU A 17 -14.05 -67.21 11.53
CA LEU A 17 -13.94 -65.88 10.93
C LEU A 17 -13.72 -64.89 12.08
N ALA A 18 -12.48 -64.83 12.57
CA ALA A 18 -12.03 -63.74 13.43
C ALA A 18 -11.89 -62.48 12.57
N GLY A 19 -12.98 -61.73 12.44
CA GLY A 19 -12.98 -60.40 11.84
C GLY A 19 -12.19 -59.44 12.72
N VAL A 20 -10.90 -59.29 12.45
CA VAL A 20 -10.12 -58.14 12.92
C VAL A 20 -10.67 -56.92 12.18
N LEU A 21 -11.61 -56.22 12.80
CA LEU A 21 -11.92 -54.84 12.44
C LEU A 21 -10.69 -54.00 12.81
N ALA A 22 -9.71 -53.95 11.92
CA ALA A 22 -8.72 -52.91 11.92
C ALA A 22 -9.46 -51.61 11.54
N SER A 23 -10.02 -50.94 12.55
CA SER A 23 -10.34 -49.54 12.42
C SER A 23 -9.01 -48.82 12.21
N SER A 24 -8.65 -48.59 10.95
CA SER A 24 -7.69 -47.54 10.63
C SER A 24 -8.29 -46.26 11.17
N VAL A 25 -7.83 -45.80 12.34
CA VAL A 25 -7.92 -44.39 12.68
C VAL A 25 -7.10 -43.71 11.59
N ALA A 26 -7.78 -43.29 10.53
CA ALA A 26 -7.26 -42.27 9.65
C ALA A 26 -7.10 -41.03 10.53
N GLY A 27 -5.95 -40.90 11.17
CA GLY A 27 -5.54 -39.63 11.75
C GLY A 27 -5.49 -38.68 10.56
N ALA A 28 -6.44 -37.76 10.49
CA ALA A 28 -6.37 -36.70 9.50
C ALA A 28 -5.01 -36.02 9.67
N ASP A 29 -4.26 -35.89 8.57
CA ASP A 29 -3.00 -35.17 8.58
C ASP A 29 -3.25 -33.73 9.05
N GLU A 30 -2.52 -33.30 10.09
CA GLU A 30 -2.61 -31.94 10.65
C GLU A 30 -2.35 -30.92 9.53
N THR A 31 -3.30 -29.99 9.33
CA THR A 31 -3.14 -28.96 8.31
C THR A 31 -2.00 -28.01 8.69
N PRO A 32 -1.40 -27.29 7.72
CA PRO A 32 -0.41 -26.28 8.05
C PRO A 32 -0.90 -25.23 9.05
N GLY A 33 -2.16 -24.78 8.96
CA GLY A 33 -2.75 -23.81 9.89
C GLY A 33 -3.00 -24.39 11.27
N GLU A 34 -3.44 -25.64 11.39
CA GLU A 34 -3.60 -26.32 12.69
C GLU A 34 -2.27 -26.49 13.41
N ARG A 35 -1.21 -26.89 12.67
CA ARG A 35 0.15 -26.99 13.21
C ARG A 35 0.65 -25.65 13.74
N LEU A 36 0.49 -24.59 12.96
CA LEU A 36 0.86 -23.23 13.38
C LEU A 36 0.05 -22.78 14.59
N PHE A 37 -1.24 -23.12 14.66
CA PHE A 37 -2.07 -22.79 15.82
C PHE A 37 -1.57 -23.49 17.09
N ARG A 38 -1.25 -24.79 17.00
CA ARG A 38 -0.69 -25.57 18.10
C ARG A 38 0.66 -24.99 18.55
N GLU A 39 1.57 -24.72 17.62
CA GLU A 39 2.87 -24.09 17.90
C GLU A 39 2.71 -22.71 18.58
N GLY A 40 1.71 -21.92 18.15
CA GLY A 40 1.40 -20.63 18.76
C GLY A 40 0.94 -20.77 20.22
N ARG A 41 0.11 -21.77 20.54
CA ARG A 41 -0.31 -22.04 21.93
C ARG A 41 0.86 -22.52 22.79
N GLU A 42 1.73 -23.37 22.25
CA GLU A 42 2.94 -23.83 22.94
C GLU A 42 3.90 -22.65 23.22
N ALA A 43 4.08 -21.74 22.26
CA ALA A 43 4.87 -20.52 22.45
C ALA A 43 4.25 -19.61 23.53
N LEU A 44 2.93 -19.45 23.53
CA LEU A 44 2.23 -18.66 24.54
C LEU A 44 2.40 -19.24 25.96
N GLN A 45 2.36 -20.56 26.11
CA GLN A 45 2.63 -21.24 27.39
C GLN A 45 4.06 -21.00 27.89
N ARG A 46 5.03 -20.82 26.97
CA ARG A 46 6.41 -20.43 27.30
C ARG A 46 6.60 -18.92 27.47
N SER A 47 5.51 -18.14 27.45
CA SER A 47 5.55 -16.66 27.49
C SER A 47 6.31 -16.02 26.32
N GLU A 48 6.48 -16.74 25.21
CA GLU A 48 7.12 -16.24 23.98
C GLU A 48 6.10 -15.47 23.13
N LEU A 49 5.67 -14.31 23.63
CA LEU A 49 4.50 -13.59 23.14
C LEU A 49 4.61 -13.20 21.65
N GLU A 50 5.76 -12.67 21.22
CA GLU A 50 5.97 -12.29 19.81
C GLU A 50 5.88 -13.49 18.85
N LEU A 51 6.46 -14.62 19.24
CA LEU A 51 6.39 -15.85 18.46
C LEU A 51 4.96 -16.38 18.40
N ALA A 52 4.25 -16.39 19.53
CA ALA A 52 2.86 -16.82 19.60
C ALA A 52 1.97 -15.97 18.66
N CYS A 53 2.08 -14.65 18.72
CA CYS A 53 1.31 -13.74 17.86
C CYS A 53 1.60 -14.01 16.38
N ALA A 54 2.87 -14.18 16.00
CA ALA A 54 3.24 -14.47 14.62
C ALA A 54 2.64 -15.80 14.13
N LYS A 55 2.65 -16.84 14.97
CA LYS A 55 2.09 -18.16 14.65
C LYS A 55 0.57 -18.13 14.52
N PHE A 56 -0.13 -17.46 15.43
CA PHE A 56 -1.59 -17.26 15.34
C PHE A 56 -1.98 -16.48 14.09
N LYS A 57 -1.21 -15.44 13.74
CA LYS A 57 -1.43 -14.70 12.50
C LYS A 57 -1.27 -15.59 11.27
N GLN A 58 -0.19 -16.33 11.16
CA GLN A 58 0.04 -17.22 10.02
C GLN A 58 -1.04 -18.31 9.92
N SER A 59 -1.43 -18.90 11.05
CA SER A 59 -2.53 -19.87 11.10
C SER A 59 -3.85 -19.26 10.62
N TYR A 60 -4.20 -18.07 11.11
CA TYR A 60 -5.41 -17.36 10.71
C TYR A 60 -5.38 -16.95 9.23
N ASP A 61 -4.25 -16.46 8.72
CA ASP A 61 -4.12 -16.07 7.31
C ASP A 61 -4.35 -17.26 6.37
N LEU A 62 -3.91 -18.46 6.75
CA LEU A 62 -4.05 -19.68 5.95
C LEU A 62 -5.49 -20.23 5.94
N GLU A 63 -6.15 -20.25 7.10
CA GLU A 63 -7.38 -21.04 7.27
C GLU A 63 -8.58 -20.24 7.76
N GLN A 64 -8.38 -18.98 8.14
CA GLN A 64 -9.43 -18.06 8.63
C GLN A 64 -10.25 -18.62 9.80
N ALA A 65 -9.68 -19.56 10.56
CA ALA A 65 -10.35 -20.21 11.67
C ALA A 65 -10.53 -19.28 12.88
N LEU A 66 -11.64 -19.45 13.61
CA LEU A 66 -11.99 -18.61 14.76
C LEU A 66 -10.99 -18.73 15.92
N GLY A 67 -10.49 -19.94 16.21
CA GLY A 67 -9.54 -20.19 17.30
C GLY A 67 -8.25 -19.35 17.19
N PRO A 68 -7.53 -19.42 16.05
CA PRO A 68 -6.39 -18.55 15.77
C PRO A 68 -6.71 -17.06 15.84
N LEU A 69 -7.87 -16.61 15.34
CA LEU A 69 -8.30 -15.21 15.41
C LEU A 69 -8.42 -14.70 16.85
N LEU A 70 -9.11 -15.45 17.71
CA LEU A 70 -9.29 -15.10 19.13
C LEU A 70 -7.95 -15.06 19.87
N ASN A 71 -7.06 -16.03 19.59
CA ASN A 71 -5.73 -16.08 20.20
C ASN A 71 -4.83 -14.96 19.69
N LEU A 72 -4.91 -14.60 18.40
CA LEU A 72 -4.21 -13.44 17.86
C LEU A 72 -4.68 -12.15 18.54
N ALA A 73 -6.00 -11.94 18.66
CA ALA A 73 -6.55 -10.76 19.33
C ALA A 73 -6.05 -10.62 20.77
N ASN A 74 -6.06 -11.72 21.54
CA ASN A 74 -5.54 -11.74 22.90
C ASN A 74 -4.02 -11.48 22.95
N CYS A 75 -3.26 -12.07 22.03
CA CYS A 75 -1.82 -11.90 21.96
C CYS A 75 -1.44 -10.45 21.65
N GLU A 76 -2.10 -9.81 20.68
CA GLU A 76 -1.93 -8.39 20.35
C GLU A 76 -2.21 -7.48 21.54
N GLU A 77 -3.29 -7.76 22.29
CA GLU A 77 -3.66 -7.01 23.49
C GLU A 77 -2.57 -7.09 24.57
N ASN A 78 -2.03 -8.28 24.81
CA ASN A 78 -0.98 -8.52 25.80
C ASN A 78 0.35 -7.84 25.44
N ARG A 79 0.67 -7.69 24.15
CA ARG A 79 1.88 -6.98 23.70
C ARG A 79 1.68 -5.47 23.52
N GLY A 80 0.52 -4.94 23.91
CA GLY A 80 0.23 -3.51 23.90
C GLY A 80 -0.19 -2.94 22.54
N ARG A 81 -0.40 -3.79 21.52
CA ARG A 81 -0.94 -3.41 20.20
C ARG A 81 -2.45 -3.31 20.25
N LEU A 82 -2.96 -2.40 21.08
CA LEU A 82 -4.37 -2.28 21.43
C LEU A 82 -5.25 -1.95 20.24
N VAL A 83 -4.78 -1.14 19.29
CA VAL A 83 -5.54 -0.79 18.08
C VAL A 83 -5.78 -2.05 17.23
N ALA A 84 -4.72 -2.81 16.95
CA ALA A 84 -4.81 -4.06 16.20
C ALA A 84 -5.67 -5.11 16.93
N ALA A 85 -5.46 -5.26 18.24
CA ALA A 85 -6.24 -6.17 19.07
C ALA A 85 -7.75 -5.87 19.00
N ASN A 86 -8.13 -4.59 19.08
CA ASN A 86 -9.53 -4.19 19.04
C ASN A 86 -10.20 -4.51 17.70
N GLU A 87 -9.49 -4.29 16.58
CA GLU A 87 -10.01 -4.67 15.26
C GLU A 87 -10.21 -6.19 15.14
N LEU A 88 -9.29 -6.99 15.69
CA LEU A 88 -9.41 -8.45 15.70
C LEU A 88 -10.55 -8.91 16.60
N TRP A 89 -10.74 -8.30 17.77
CA TRP A 89 -11.88 -8.59 18.66
C TRP A 89 -13.21 -8.22 17.99
N LYS A 90 -13.31 -7.06 17.35
CA LYS A 90 -14.50 -6.67 16.57
C LYS A 90 -14.80 -7.71 15.49
N ARG A 91 -13.78 -8.13 14.75
CA ARG A 91 -13.92 -9.18 13.73
C ARG A 91 -14.38 -10.50 14.33
N ALA A 92 -13.76 -10.97 15.41
CA ALA A 92 -14.15 -12.20 16.09
C ALA A 92 -15.61 -12.13 16.57
N GLY A 93 -16.03 -10.96 17.06
CA GLY A 93 -17.43 -10.62 17.28
C GLY A 93 -18.24 -10.93 16.02
N THR A 94 -18.00 -10.26 14.89
CA THR A 94 -18.80 -10.47 13.67
C THR A 94 -18.90 -11.93 13.18
N LEU A 95 -17.88 -12.76 13.39
CA LEU A 95 -17.81 -14.15 12.90
C LEU A 95 -18.45 -15.19 13.84
N THR A 96 -18.77 -14.83 15.08
CA THR A 96 -19.31 -15.75 16.09
C THR A 96 -20.85 -15.74 16.13
N GLN A 97 -21.45 -16.83 16.60
CA GLN A 97 -22.92 -16.87 16.79
C GLN A 97 -23.33 -15.87 17.90
N PRO A 98 -24.45 -15.14 17.75
CA PRO A 98 -24.82 -14.07 18.68
C PRO A 98 -24.91 -14.48 20.17
N SER A 99 -25.28 -15.72 20.47
CA SER A 99 -25.42 -16.23 21.86
C SER A 99 -24.20 -17.01 22.36
N SER A 100 -23.13 -17.11 21.57
CA SER A 100 -21.92 -17.86 21.95
C SER A 100 -21.10 -17.14 23.02
N GLU A 101 -20.35 -17.88 23.82
CA GLU A 101 -19.44 -17.29 24.81
C GLU A 101 -18.29 -16.55 24.13
N GLU A 102 -17.86 -17.02 22.95
CA GLU A 102 -16.86 -16.35 22.11
C GLU A 102 -17.32 -14.96 21.67
N ARG A 103 -18.61 -14.82 21.31
CA ARG A 103 -19.20 -13.52 20.97
C ARG A 103 -19.16 -12.57 22.17
N LYS A 104 -19.61 -13.04 23.34
CA LYS A 104 -19.61 -12.24 24.58
C LYS A 104 -18.20 -11.77 24.92
N LEU A 105 -17.24 -12.69 24.91
CA LEU A 105 -15.83 -12.37 25.16
C LEU A 105 -15.30 -11.33 24.18
N ALA A 106 -15.55 -11.50 22.88
CA ALA A 106 -15.06 -10.58 21.86
C ALA A 106 -15.66 -9.17 22.01
N GLU A 107 -16.95 -9.06 22.30
CA GLU A 107 -17.62 -7.78 22.54
C GLU A 107 -17.15 -7.10 23.84
N GLU A 108 -17.00 -7.86 24.92
CA GLU A 108 -16.48 -7.36 26.19
C GLU A 108 -15.07 -6.79 26.04
N ARG A 109 -14.19 -7.54 25.36
CA ARG A 109 -12.81 -7.11 25.07
C ARG A 109 -12.77 -5.88 24.18
N SER A 110 -13.53 -5.88 23.08
CA SER A 110 -13.58 -4.72 22.20
C SER A 110 -14.09 -3.46 22.90
N LYS A 111 -15.15 -3.56 23.72
CA LYS A 111 -15.67 -2.42 24.51
C LYS A 111 -14.63 -1.91 25.51
N ALA A 112 -13.92 -2.80 26.18
CA ALA A 112 -12.85 -2.40 27.10
C ALA A 112 -11.71 -1.68 26.37
N LEU A 113 -11.34 -2.15 25.17
CA LEU A 113 -10.29 -1.53 24.36
C LEU A 113 -10.71 -0.20 23.72
N ASP A 114 -11.98 -0.05 23.30
CA ASP A 114 -12.50 1.23 22.79
C ASP A 114 -12.34 2.38 23.82
N VAL A 115 -12.34 2.04 25.12
CA VAL A 115 -12.05 2.97 26.22
C VAL A 115 -10.54 3.07 26.48
N ALA A 116 -9.81 1.95 26.47
CA ALA A 116 -8.40 1.92 26.84
C ALA A 116 -7.45 2.51 25.78
N ILE A 117 -7.83 2.51 24.50
CA ILE A 117 -6.99 3.00 23.40
C ILE A 117 -6.85 4.53 23.49
N PRO A 118 -5.61 5.06 23.61
CA PRO A 118 -5.39 6.49 23.54
C PRO A 118 -5.73 7.08 22.17
N LYS A 119 -6.03 8.38 22.16
CA LYS A 119 -6.36 9.11 20.93
C LYS A 119 -5.51 10.36 20.79
N ILE A 120 -4.97 10.57 19.59
CA ILE A 120 -4.25 11.79 19.20
C ILE A 120 -5.08 12.53 18.16
N ARG A 121 -5.48 13.77 18.47
CA ARG A 121 -6.04 14.71 17.50
C ARG A 121 -4.92 15.61 16.99
N ILE A 122 -4.74 15.64 15.69
CA ILE A 122 -3.70 16.45 15.04
C ILE A 122 -4.37 17.66 14.39
N LYS A 123 -3.84 18.85 14.65
CA LYS A 123 -4.29 20.13 14.09
C LYS A 123 -3.11 20.88 13.48
N LEU A 124 -3.39 21.67 12.45
CA LEU A 124 -2.44 22.65 11.94
C LEU A 124 -2.78 24.03 12.49
N ALA A 125 -1.77 24.75 12.96
CA ALA A 125 -1.91 26.13 13.41
C ALA A 125 -2.39 27.03 12.26
N ALA A 126 -3.11 28.10 12.60
CA ALA A 126 -3.50 29.12 11.62
C ALA A 126 -2.27 29.66 10.87
N GLY A 127 -2.39 29.83 9.55
CA GLY A 127 -1.28 30.26 8.68
C GLY A 127 -0.39 29.13 8.16
N THR A 128 -0.63 27.88 8.57
CA THR A 128 0.03 26.72 7.97
C THR A 128 -0.49 26.49 6.54
N PRO A 129 0.38 26.27 5.54
CA PRO A 129 -0.03 26.01 4.17
C PRO A 129 -0.97 24.80 4.05
N PRO A 130 -2.03 24.85 3.24
CA PRO A 130 -2.99 23.74 3.11
C PRO A 130 -2.38 22.47 2.51
N GLU A 131 -1.28 22.58 1.77
CA GLU A 131 -0.58 21.43 1.17
C GLU A 131 0.46 20.79 2.11
N THR A 132 0.42 21.15 3.40
CA THR A 132 1.28 20.55 4.42
C THR A 132 0.95 19.07 4.56
N LYS A 133 1.97 18.22 4.36
CA LYS A 133 1.86 16.77 4.56
C LYS A 133 2.06 16.48 6.04
N VAL A 134 1.18 15.69 6.63
CA VAL A 134 1.30 15.27 8.03
C VAL A 134 1.52 13.77 8.09
N GLU A 135 2.49 13.36 8.89
CA GLU A 135 2.82 11.97 9.18
C GLU A 135 2.62 11.70 10.68
N LEU A 136 2.06 10.54 11.01
CA LEU A 136 2.02 9.98 12.36
C LEU A 136 2.80 8.66 12.31
N ASP A 137 3.89 8.59 13.08
CA ASP A 137 4.82 7.46 13.10
C ASP A 137 5.36 7.07 11.70
N GLY A 138 5.59 8.09 10.87
CA GLY A 138 6.09 7.93 9.49
C GLY A 138 5.02 7.56 8.46
N VAL A 139 3.75 7.45 8.86
CA VAL A 139 2.62 7.17 7.95
C VAL A 139 1.88 8.46 7.65
N LEU A 140 1.70 8.79 6.36
CA LEU A 140 0.90 9.94 5.93
C LEU A 140 -0.54 9.83 6.44
N VAL A 141 -1.02 10.88 7.10
CA VAL A 141 -2.38 10.98 7.62
C VAL A 141 -3.13 12.13 6.99
N THR A 142 -4.38 11.86 6.60
CA THR A 142 -5.32 12.91 6.20
C THR A 142 -5.78 13.66 7.44
N LEU A 143 -5.79 14.99 7.40
CA LEU A 143 -6.34 15.79 8.49
C LEU A 143 -7.86 15.86 8.36
N ASP A 144 -8.57 15.40 9.39
CA ASP A 144 -10.03 15.36 9.44
C ASP A 144 -10.59 15.82 10.80
N ASP A 145 -9.77 16.50 11.62
CA ASP A 145 -10.04 17.00 12.99
C ASP A 145 -10.54 15.93 13.99
N LYS A 146 -10.60 14.66 13.58
CA LYS A 146 -11.03 13.55 14.40
C LYS A 146 -9.85 13.01 15.22
N PRO A 147 -10.06 12.72 16.52
CA PRO A 147 -9.06 12.01 17.32
C PRO A 147 -8.79 10.62 16.71
N ARG A 148 -7.51 10.33 16.43
CA ARG A 148 -7.06 9.08 15.85
C ARG A 148 -6.63 8.11 16.95
N PRO A 149 -7.12 6.86 16.96
CA PRO A 149 -6.67 5.86 17.91
C PRO A 149 -5.20 5.50 17.65
N VAL A 150 -4.41 5.41 18.71
CA VAL A 150 -3.00 4.99 18.68
C VAL A 150 -2.74 3.96 19.76
N ASP A 151 -1.69 3.16 19.63
CA ASP A 151 -1.27 2.28 20.71
C ASP A 151 -0.69 3.10 21.88
N PRO A 152 -0.62 2.57 23.11
CA PRO A 152 0.16 3.21 24.16
C PRO A 152 1.66 3.17 23.82
N GLY A 153 2.38 4.28 24.06
CA GLY A 153 3.80 4.39 23.75
C GLY A 153 4.20 5.77 23.26
N GLN A 154 5.42 5.87 22.75
CA GLN A 154 5.91 7.10 22.12
C GLN A 154 5.44 7.16 20.67
N HIS A 155 4.85 8.29 20.30
CA HIS A 155 4.41 8.61 18.95
C HIS A 155 5.09 9.88 18.46
N VAL A 156 5.35 9.93 17.16
CA VAL A 156 5.96 11.09 16.51
C VAL A 156 4.98 11.63 15.47
N VAL A 157 4.60 12.89 15.63
CA VAL A 157 3.79 13.62 14.65
C VAL A 157 4.68 14.61 13.93
N VAL A 158 4.70 14.53 12.60
CA VAL A 158 5.55 15.35 11.75
C VAL A 158 4.69 16.08 10.73
N ALA A 159 4.84 17.38 10.61
CA ALA A 159 4.28 18.16 9.51
C ALA A 159 5.42 18.61 8.58
N ARG A 160 5.25 18.50 7.26
CA ARG A 160 6.22 18.90 6.24
C ARG A 160 5.59 19.78 5.16
N PHE A 161 6.29 20.85 4.79
CA PHE A 161 5.95 21.70 3.65
C PHE A 161 7.23 22.25 3.00
N GLY A 162 7.52 21.82 1.77
CA GLY A 162 8.81 22.09 1.13
C GLY A 162 9.96 21.55 1.98
N ASP A 163 10.96 22.38 2.26
CA ASP A 163 12.11 22.04 3.10
C ASP A 163 11.89 22.28 4.61
N LYS A 164 10.68 22.70 5.00
CA LYS A 164 10.34 22.97 6.41
C LYS A 164 9.64 21.78 7.05
N GLU A 165 9.95 21.53 8.32
CA GLU A 165 9.35 20.49 9.15
C GLU A 165 9.04 21.02 10.56
N ASP A 166 7.91 20.62 11.13
CA ASP A 166 7.64 20.68 12.58
C ASP A 166 7.42 19.26 13.09
N ARG A 167 8.10 18.90 14.18
CA ARG A 167 8.10 17.56 14.76
C ARG A 167 7.71 17.63 16.23
N LYS A 168 6.71 16.83 16.61
CA LYS A 168 6.23 16.70 17.99
C LYS A 168 6.27 15.25 18.42
N GLU A 169 6.71 15.02 19.65
CA GLU A 169 6.66 13.71 20.29
C GLU A 169 5.56 13.70 21.34
N VAL A 170 4.78 12.62 21.38
CA VAL A 170 3.70 12.40 22.34
C VAL A 170 3.90 11.05 22.98
N THR A 171 3.93 10.99 24.31
CA THR A 171 3.86 9.72 25.04
C THR A 171 2.41 9.43 25.39
N ALA A 172 1.78 8.56 24.60
CA ALA A 172 0.41 8.14 24.79
C ALA A 172 0.31 7.06 25.87
N VAL A 173 -0.56 7.28 26.86
CA VAL A 173 -0.89 6.29 27.89
C VAL A 173 -2.32 5.80 27.69
N ARG A 174 -2.65 4.61 28.22
CA ARG A 174 -4.02 4.07 28.13
C ARG A 174 -5.06 5.10 28.62
N GLN A 175 -6.20 5.16 27.93
CA GLN A 175 -7.28 6.13 28.16
C GLN A 175 -6.90 7.60 27.95
N GLY A 176 -5.71 7.89 27.39
CA GLY A 176 -5.24 9.25 27.14
C GLY A 176 -5.91 9.91 25.92
N SER A 177 -6.02 11.24 25.98
CA SER A 177 -6.45 12.08 24.85
C SER A 177 -5.49 13.24 24.69
N TYR A 178 -4.96 13.42 23.49
CA TYR A 178 -3.91 14.39 23.19
C TYR A 178 -4.31 15.26 22.01
N ASP A 179 -4.20 16.57 22.15
CA ASP A 179 -4.30 17.52 21.05
C ASP A 179 -2.88 17.96 20.67
N VAL A 180 -2.47 17.69 19.43
CA VAL A 180 -1.17 18.06 18.88
C VAL A 180 -1.39 19.13 17.83
N GLU A 181 -0.88 20.32 18.08
CA GLU A 181 -0.88 21.42 17.10
C GLU A 181 0.51 21.56 16.48
N LEU A 182 0.57 21.43 15.15
CA LEU A 182 1.78 21.61 14.35
C LEU A 182 1.74 22.97 13.69
N ARG A 183 2.90 23.63 13.61
CA ARG A 183 3.03 24.95 12.98
C ARG A 183 4.15 24.91 11.96
N ILE A 184 3.79 25.13 10.69
CA ILE A 184 4.77 25.46 9.66
C ILE A 184 4.48 26.85 9.16
N GLU A 185 5.46 27.74 9.33
CA GLU A 185 5.37 29.06 8.73
C GLU A 185 5.37 28.93 7.21
N ALA A 186 4.29 29.38 6.57
CA ALA A 186 4.29 29.60 5.13
C ALA A 186 5.53 30.45 4.77
N PRO A 187 6.21 30.18 3.64
CA PRO A 187 7.15 31.14 3.11
C PRO A 187 6.40 32.47 3.04
N ALA A 188 6.94 33.51 3.67
CA ALA A 188 6.31 34.82 3.66
C ALA A 188 6.02 35.16 2.19
N GLY A 189 4.73 35.17 1.84
CA GLY A 189 4.31 35.68 0.56
C GLY A 189 4.86 37.09 0.50
N GLN A 190 5.81 37.35 -0.39
CA GLN A 190 5.95 38.73 -0.86
C GLN A 190 4.53 39.14 -1.29
N PRO A 191 4.00 40.27 -0.81
CA PRO A 191 2.68 40.70 -1.19
C PRO A 191 2.65 40.70 -2.71
N ILE A 192 1.82 39.83 -3.29
CA ILE A 192 1.56 39.86 -4.72
C ILE A 192 0.67 41.08 -4.92
N THR A 193 1.29 42.26 -4.88
CA THR A 193 0.72 43.48 -5.40
C THR A 193 0.44 43.18 -6.85
N LYS A 194 -0.83 42.95 -7.18
CA LYS A 194 -1.32 43.04 -8.56
C LYS A 194 -1.25 44.50 -8.99
N THR A 195 -0.04 45.02 -9.12
CA THR A 195 0.26 46.18 -9.93
C THR A 195 0.90 45.60 -11.18
N PRO A 196 0.25 45.66 -12.35
CA PRO A 196 0.93 45.37 -13.60
C PRO A 196 2.20 46.23 -13.63
N PRO A 197 3.41 45.64 -13.63
CA PRO A 197 4.58 46.42 -13.94
C PRO A 197 4.45 46.75 -15.42
N THR A 198 4.34 48.03 -15.73
CA THR A 198 4.90 48.57 -16.98
C THR A 198 6.39 48.29 -16.90
N GLY A 199 6.78 47.06 -17.24
CA GLY A 199 8.15 46.62 -17.33
C GLY A 199 8.71 47.08 -18.67
N GLU A 200 9.78 47.86 -18.61
CA GLU A 200 10.75 47.91 -19.70
C GLU A 200 11.15 46.49 -20.12
N PRO A 201 11.41 46.24 -21.40
CA PRO A 201 11.66 44.90 -21.92
C PRO A 201 12.97 44.35 -21.32
N SER A 202 12.83 43.53 -20.29
CA SER A 202 13.89 42.64 -19.80
C SER A 202 14.16 41.60 -20.88
N SER A 203 15.36 41.65 -21.45
CA SER A 203 15.97 40.64 -22.32
C SER A 203 16.30 39.36 -21.54
N GLY A 204 15.26 38.68 -21.05
CA GLY A 204 15.34 37.32 -20.53
C GLY A 204 15.05 36.31 -21.66
N PRO A 205 15.57 35.07 -21.56
CA PRO A 205 15.23 34.02 -22.51
C PRO A 205 13.71 33.83 -22.56
N SER A 206 13.15 33.73 -23.77
CA SER A 206 11.73 33.61 -24.03
C SER A 206 11.10 32.45 -23.26
N ALA A 207 9.82 32.57 -22.89
CA ALA A 207 9.08 31.50 -22.21
C ALA A 207 9.13 30.16 -22.98
N GLY A 208 9.23 30.21 -24.31
CA GLY A 208 9.43 29.01 -25.12
C GLY A 208 10.81 28.36 -24.92
N TRP A 209 11.87 29.12 -24.66
CA TRP A 209 13.22 28.58 -24.43
C TRP A 209 13.22 27.74 -23.16
N ILE A 210 12.62 28.25 -22.09
CA ILE A 210 12.47 27.52 -20.82
C ILE A 210 11.60 26.27 -21.02
N ALA A 211 10.49 26.38 -21.76
CA ALA A 211 9.61 25.24 -22.04
C ALA A 211 10.32 24.14 -22.88
N GLY A 212 11.15 24.53 -23.86
CA GLY A 212 11.93 23.59 -24.68
C GLY A 212 12.92 22.76 -23.87
N TRP A 213 13.62 23.38 -22.91
CA TRP A 213 14.55 22.68 -22.02
C TRP A 213 13.86 21.75 -21.03
N ILE A 214 12.70 22.14 -20.47
CA ILE A 214 11.94 21.28 -19.55
C ILE A 214 11.42 20.05 -20.29
N VAL A 215 10.77 20.23 -21.44
CA VAL A 215 10.19 19.13 -22.23
C VAL A 215 11.28 18.21 -22.80
N GLY A 216 12.37 18.78 -23.32
CA GLY A 216 13.52 18.02 -23.80
C GLY A 216 14.22 17.23 -22.69
N GLY A 217 14.39 17.84 -21.50
CA GLY A 217 15.02 17.20 -20.34
C GLY A 217 14.27 15.97 -19.84
N VAL A 218 12.94 16.03 -19.79
CA VAL A 218 12.09 14.87 -19.44
C VAL A 218 12.23 13.73 -20.46
N GLY A 219 12.37 14.07 -21.75
CA GLY A 219 12.61 13.11 -22.81
C GLY A 219 13.93 12.35 -22.64
N VAL A 220 15.03 13.06 -22.33
CA VAL A 220 16.36 12.46 -22.09
C VAL A 220 16.35 11.56 -20.85
N ALA A 221 15.75 12.00 -19.73
CA ALA A 221 15.64 11.20 -18.51
C ALA A 221 14.84 9.90 -18.75
N SER A 222 13.78 9.96 -19.54
CA SER A 222 12.98 8.78 -19.90
C SER A 222 13.77 7.76 -20.73
N LEU A 223 14.62 8.23 -21.67
CA LEU A 223 15.51 7.35 -22.43
C LEU A 223 16.62 6.71 -21.58
N ALA A 224 17.14 7.43 -20.58
CA ALA A 224 18.08 6.86 -19.62
C ALA A 224 17.42 5.73 -18.80
N GLY A 225 16.17 5.93 -18.37
CA GLY A 225 15.36 4.90 -17.73
C GLY A 225 15.15 3.67 -18.62
N PHE A 226 14.82 3.89 -19.90
CA PHE A 226 14.69 2.81 -20.91
C PHE A 226 15.99 2.02 -21.09
N ALA A 227 17.15 2.69 -21.18
CA ALA A 227 18.43 2.00 -21.34
C ALA A 227 18.76 1.13 -20.13
N ALA A 228 18.51 1.64 -18.91
CA ALA A 228 18.78 0.92 -17.67
C ALA A 228 17.89 -0.33 -17.51
N THR A 229 16.57 -0.20 -17.71
CA THR A 229 15.64 -1.34 -17.59
C THR A 229 15.71 -2.27 -18.81
N GLY A 230 16.01 -1.75 -19.99
CA GLY A 230 16.27 -2.54 -21.20
C GLY A 230 17.48 -3.46 -21.05
N GLY A 231 18.55 -3.01 -20.37
CA GLY A 231 19.70 -3.86 -20.05
C GLY A 231 19.32 -5.08 -19.20
N ILE A 232 18.45 -4.89 -18.20
CA ILE A 232 17.95 -5.98 -17.34
C ILE A 232 17.09 -6.96 -18.15
N VAL A 233 16.22 -6.46 -19.03
CA VAL A 233 15.38 -7.31 -19.89
C VAL A 233 16.24 -8.13 -20.86
N LEU A 234 17.28 -7.54 -21.43
CA LEU A 234 18.21 -8.24 -22.31
C LEU A 234 19.00 -9.32 -21.56
N ASP A 235 19.49 -9.01 -20.35
CA ASP A 235 20.21 -9.94 -19.47
C ASP A 235 19.34 -11.16 -19.10
N MET A 236 18.10 -10.93 -18.66
CA MET A 236 17.14 -12.01 -18.39
C MET A 236 16.83 -12.85 -19.64
N SER A 237 16.74 -12.21 -20.81
CA SER A 237 16.51 -12.94 -22.08
C SER A 237 17.71 -13.79 -22.51
N SER A 238 18.93 -13.30 -22.26
CA SER A 238 20.16 -14.06 -22.54
C SER A 238 20.30 -15.24 -21.59
N THR A 239 20.07 -15.03 -20.29
CA THR A 239 20.06 -16.08 -19.27
C THR A 239 19.01 -17.15 -19.57
N TRP A 240 17.83 -16.75 -20.07
CA TRP A 240 16.78 -17.67 -20.52
C TRP A 240 17.26 -18.58 -21.66
N SER A 241 17.92 -17.99 -22.66
CA SER A 241 18.45 -18.73 -23.81
C SER A 241 19.63 -19.64 -23.41
N ASP A 242 20.56 -19.12 -22.61
CA ASP A 242 21.77 -19.82 -22.17
C ASP A 242 21.46 -21.03 -21.28
N ASN A 243 20.44 -20.90 -20.42
CA ASN A 243 19.97 -22.00 -19.59
C ASN A 243 19.16 -23.04 -20.38
N GLY A 244 18.91 -22.81 -21.67
CA GLY A 244 18.14 -23.72 -22.51
C GLY A 244 16.68 -23.82 -22.08
N CYS A 245 16.09 -22.75 -21.56
CA CYS A 245 14.73 -22.74 -21.02
C CYS A 245 13.63 -22.95 -22.08
N ASP A 246 13.98 -22.88 -23.36
CA ASP A 246 13.11 -23.27 -24.48
C ASP A 246 13.16 -24.78 -24.79
N SER A 247 14.11 -25.49 -24.18
CA SER A 247 14.23 -26.94 -24.24
C SER A 247 13.64 -27.59 -22.98
N GLY A 248 13.16 -28.84 -23.09
CA GLY A 248 12.51 -29.54 -21.97
C GLY A 248 13.44 -29.93 -20.80
N ALA A 249 14.70 -29.51 -20.81
CA ALA A 249 15.70 -29.82 -19.78
C ALA A 249 16.60 -28.60 -19.52
N PRO A 250 16.15 -27.61 -18.74
CA PRO A 250 16.94 -26.43 -18.44
C PRO A 250 18.13 -26.75 -17.54
N SER A 251 19.25 -26.07 -17.78
CA SER A 251 20.50 -26.22 -17.05
C SER A 251 20.67 -25.21 -15.88
N GLY A 252 19.72 -24.29 -15.72
CA GLY A 252 19.74 -23.23 -14.72
C GLY A 252 18.36 -22.59 -14.46
N PRO A 253 18.29 -21.50 -13.68
CA PRO A 253 17.03 -20.83 -13.36
C PRO A 253 16.38 -20.20 -14.60
N CYS A 254 15.07 -20.40 -14.74
CA CYS A 254 14.27 -19.90 -15.86
C CYS A 254 13.24 -18.89 -15.35
N GLU A 255 13.66 -17.64 -15.17
CA GLU A 255 12.78 -16.54 -14.78
C GLU A 255 12.47 -15.66 -16.01
N LYS A 256 11.18 -15.48 -16.33
CA LYS A 256 10.77 -14.59 -17.42
C LYS A 256 10.63 -13.16 -16.89
N PRO A 257 11.09 -12.14 -17.63
CA PRO A 257 10.73 -10.77 -17.34
C PRO A 257 9.20 -10.61 -17.28
N SER A 258 8.71 -9.90 -16.27
CA SER A 258 7.28 -9.71 -16.07
C SER A 258 6.66 -8.91 -17.21
N THR A 259 5.40 -9.20 -17.57
CA THR A 259 4.65 -8.43 -18.58
C THR A 259 4.63 -6.93 -18.26
N GLY A 260 4.60 -6.58 -16.97
CA GLY A 260 4.65 -5.20 -16.50
C GLY A 260 5.98 -4.51 -16.82
N LEU A 261 7.10 -5.23 -16.76
CA LEU A 261 8.43 -4.68 -17.07
C LEU A 261 8.57 -4.36 -18.56
N TYR A 262 8.06 -5.21 -19.45
CA TYR A 262 8.01 -4.92 -20.89
C TYR A 262 7.12 -3.71 -21.22
N ALA A 263 5.93 -3.65 -20.61
CA ALA A 263 5.02 -2.52 -20.80
C ALA A 263 5.65 -1.20 -20.32
N ALA A 264 6.29 -1.20 -19.15
CA ALA A 264 6.98 -0.03 -18.61
C ALA A 264 8.14 0.42 -19.52
N ASN A 265 8.95 -0.52 -20.03
CA ASN A 265 10.06 -0.20 -20.92
C ASN A 265 9.56 0.40 -22.26
N GLY A 266 8.49 -0.17 -22.83
CA GLY A 266 7.87 0.38 -24.05
C GLY A 266 7.33 1.81 -23.86
N VAL A 267 6.70 2.09 -22.71
CA VAL A 267 6.22 3.45 -22.38
C VAL A 267 7.39 4.43 -22.22
N LEU A 268 8.47 4.04 -21.54
CA LEU A 268 9.65 4.89 -21.36
C LEU A 268 10.29 5.27 -22.71
N LEU A 269 10.38 4.31 -23.65
CA LEU A 269 10.86 4.57 -25.00
C LEU A 269 9.97 5.56 -25.75
N GLY A 270 8.64 5.34 -25.73
CA GLY A 270 7.67 6.19 -26.42
C GLY A 270 7.66 7.62 -25.89
N VAL A 271 7.64 7.79 -24.56
CA VAL A 271 7.69 9.10 -23.90
C VAL A 271 9.03 9.79 -24.18
N GLY A 272 10.14 9.06 -24.14
CA GLY A 272 11.47 9.59 -24.43
C GLY A 272 11.58 10.18 -25.85
N LEU A 273 11.18 9.42 -26.86
CA LEU A 273 11.22 9.87 -28.26
C LEU A 273 10.27 11.05 -28.54
N ALA A 274 9.03 11.00 -28.02
CA ALA A 274 8.07 12.08 -28.17
C ALA A 274 8.50 13.38 -27.47
N GLY A 275 9.08 13.27 -26.27
CA GLY A 275 9.58 14.40 -25.50
C GLY A 275 10.74 15.11 -26.19
N ILE A 276 11.71 14.35 -26.73
CA ILE A 276 12.83 14.93 -27.47
C ILE A 276 12.35 15.62 -28.76
N GLY A 277 11.49 14.96 -29.54
CA GLY A 277 10.93 15.54 -30.76
C GLY A 277 10.20 16.86 -30.50
N THR A 278 9.35 16.88 -29.46
CA THR A 278 8.59 18.09 -29.08
C THR A 278 9.50 19.20 -28.55
N GLY A 279 10.50 18.86 -27.72
CA GLY A 279 11.47 19.82 -27.21
C GLY A 279 12.31 20.48 -28.31
N ILE A 280 12.76 19.70 -29.30
CA ILE A 280 13.50 20.23 -30.47
C ILE A 280 12.61 21.15 -31.30
N ILE A 281 11.36 20.77 -31.59
CA ILE A 281 10.43 21.62 -32.34
C ILE A 281 10.24 22.96 -31.63
N LEU A 282 9.99 22.94 -30.32
CA LEU A 282 9.81 24.17 -29.55
C LEU A 282 11.04 25.06 -29.57
N LEU A 283 12.25 24.51 -29.50
CA LEU A 283 13.50 25.28 -29.58
C LEU A 283 13.73 25.88 -30.98
N VAL A 284 13.36 25.16 -32.05
CA VAL A 284 13.59 25.59 -33.45
C VAL A 284 12.54 26.60 -33.92
N THR A 285 11.28 26.51 -33.51
CA THR A 285 10.21 27.39 -34.02
C THR A 285 10.22 28.79 -33.39
N GLN A 286 11.11 29.08 -32.44
CA GLN A 286 11.18 30.38 -31.77
C GLN A 286 11.93 31.46 -32.57
N ASP A 287 12.80 31.07 -33.50
CA ASP A 287 13.50 32.03 -34.38
C ASP A 287 12.60 32.59 -35.51
N ALA A 288 11.42 32.00 -35.74
CA ALA A 288 10.53 32.40 -36.84
C ALA A 288 9.45 33.44 -36.45
N GLY A 289 9.34 33.82 -35.18
CA GLY A 289 8.28 34.69 -34.66
C GLY A 289 8.60 36.19 -34.60
N GLY A 290 9.77 36.62 -35.10
CA GLY A 290 10.22 38.01 -35.13
C GLY A 290 9.67 38.79 -36.32
N THR A 291 8.37 39.03 -36.39
CA THR A 291 7.84 40.13 -37.21
C THR A 291 6.72 40.81 -36.44
N ASP A 292 7.11 41.90 -35.75
CA ASP A 292 6.21 42.85 -35.12
C ASP A 292 5.23 43.38 -36.17
N SER A 293 3.96 43.01 -36.04
CA SER A 293 2.85 43.76 -36.61
C SER A 293 1.81 43.94 -35.53
N LYS A 294 1.98 45.03 -34.78
CA LYS A 294 0.99 45.52 -33.82
C LYS A 294 -0.21 46.07 -34.59
N THR A 295 -1.12 45.20 -35.00
CA THR A 295 -2.45 45.62 -35.45
C THR A 295 -3.33 45.82 -34.21
N ALA A 296 -3.31 47.02 -33.65
CA ALA A 296 -4.21 47.38 -32.56
C ALA A 296 -5.59 47.76 -33.12
N LEU A 297 -6.57 46.87 -33.00
CA LEU A 297 -7.98 47.26 -33.15
C LEU A 297 -8.38 48.12 -31.95
N ARG A 298 -8.83 49.35 -32.21
CA ARG A 298 -9.57 50.18 -31.24
C ARG A 298 -11.01 50.35 -31.72
N PRO A 299 -12.01 50.05 -30.87
CA PRO A 299 -13.40 50.41 -31.19
C PRO A 299 -13.59 51.93 -30.99
N GLY A 300 -13.95 52.63 -32.06
CA GLY A 300 -14.40 54.02 -32.02
C GLY A 300 -15.92 54.11 -31.86
N PRO A 301 -16.47 55.23 -31.36
CA PRO A 301 -17.91 55.40 -31.22
C PRO A 301 -18.51 55.85 -32.56
N GLY A 302 -19.32 55.00 -33.17
CA GLY A 302 -20.11 55.33 -34.37
C GLY A 302 -19.94 54.30 -35.50
N ASP A 303 -21.07 53.92 -36.09
CA ASP A 303 -21.29 52.84 -37.06
C ASP A 303 -20.14 52.47 -38.02
N LEU A 304 -19.85 51.16 -38.04
CA LEU A 304 -19.36 50.34 -39.16
C LEU A 304 -18.43 51.03 -40.19
N GLY A 305 -17.23 51.42 -39.78
CA GLY A 305 -16.14 51.78 -40.69
C GLY A 305 -14.78 51.37 -40.17
N LEU A 306 -14.11 50.40 -40.81
CA LEU A 306 -12.69 50.10 -40.61
C LEU A 306 -11.88 50.99 -41.56
N SER A 307 -11.16 51.99 -41.03
CA SER A 307 -10.14 52.72 -41.79
C SER A 307 -8.74 52.21 -41.43
N PHE A 308 -7.92 52.01 -42.46
CA PHE A 308 -6.50 51.68 -42.33
C PHE A 308 -5.68 52.91 -42.70
N GLU A 309 -4.83 53.38 -41.78
CA GLU A 309 -3.87 54.44 -42.08
C GLU A 309 -2.48 53.95 -41.67
N ALA A 310 -1.66 53.65 -42.68
CA ALA A 310 -0.25 53.31 -42.50
C ALA A 310 0.58 54.58 -42.65
N ARG A 311 1.32 54.96 -41.60
CA ARG A 311 2.41 55.94 -41.74
C ARG A 311 3.71 55.18 -42.01
N PHE A 312 4.33 55.49 -43.15
CA PHE A 312 5.71 55.09 -43.47
C PHE A 312 6.71 55.94 -42.67
#